data_AF-A0A1F4F6X3-F1
#
_entry.id   AF-A0A1F4F6X3-F1
#
_cell.length_a   1.000
_cell.length_b   1.000
_cell.length_c   1.000
_cell.angle_alpha   90.00
_cell.angle_beta   90.00
_cell.angle_gamma   90.00
#
_symmetry.space_group_name_H-M   'P 1'
#
loop_
_entity.id
_entity.type
_entity.pdbx_description
1 polymer ?
#
loop_
_entity_poly.entity_id
_entity_poly.type
_entity_poly.pdbx_seq_one_letter_code
_entity_poly.pdbx_strand_id
1 'polypeptide(L)'
;MYVAGGAALHLMTGTRVSEDIDAVFSRRILLNDDIQVSYRDADGRARLLYLDRNYNDTLGLLHEDAYEDSRPVTIPGVDPRTIEVRALAPVDLAVTKLARFSEQDRADIELMAKAGLIESASLRKRANEALGGYVGDLDSVRTSIEIACRLVEAR
;
A
#
# COMPACT_ATOMS: atom_id res chain seq x y z
N MET A 1 1.77 -12.52 5.09
CA MET A 1 2.11 -11.11 5.31
C MET A 1 1.41 -10.28 4.24
N TYR A 2 1.02 -9.06 4.60
CA TYR A 2 0.32 -8.13 3.72
C TYR A 2 1.23 -6.93 3.47
N VAL A 3 1.65 -6.76 2.22
CA VAL A 3 2.52 -5.69 1.75
C VAL A 3 1.64 -4.50 1.35
N ALA A 4 2.05 -3.32 1.78
CA ALA A 4 1.40 -2.05 1.50
C ALA A 4 2.41 -1.04 0.94
N GLY A 5 2.03 0.24 0.96
CA GLY A 5 2.92 1.35 0.66
C GLY A 5 3.48 1.35 -0.76
N GLY A 6 4.70 1.89 -0.89
CA GLY A 6 5.37 2.03 -2.17
C GLY A 6 5.71 0.69 -2.82
N ALA A 7 6.05 -0.31 -2.01
CA ALA A 7 6.41 -1.65 -2.47
C ALA A 7 5.24 -2.40 -3.09
N ALA A 8 4.05 -2.34 -2.48
CA ALA A 8 2.84 -2.91 -3.07
C ALA A 8 2.51 -2.27 -4.43
N LEU A 9 2.66 -0.95 -4.53
CA LEU A 9 2.45 -0.24 -5.79
C LEU A 9 3.49 -0.64 -6.84
N HIS A 10 4.76 -0.80 -6.44
CA HIS A 10 5.82 -1.29 -7.32
C HIS A 10 5.47 -2.65 -7.94
N LEU A 11 4.98 -3.58 -7.13
CA LEU A 11 4.59 -4.91 -7.59
C LEU A 11 3.48 -4.87 -8.65
N MET A 12 2.67 -3.81 -8.68
CA MET A 12 1.57 -3.64 -9.62
C MET A 12 1.96 -2.85 -10.88
N THR A 13 2.81 -1.83 -10.74
CA THR A 13 3.10 -0.88 -11.83
C THR A 13 4.53 -0.95 -12.36
N GLY A 14 5.46 -1.52 -11.60
CA GLY A 14 6.89 -1.55 -11.92
C GLY A 14 7.60 -0.20 -11.82
N THR A 15 6.94 0.87 -11.35
CA THR A 15 7.44 2.25 -11.47
C THR A 15 7.72 2.95 -10.14
N ARG A 16 6.97 2.66 -9.07
CA ARG A 16 7.22 3.29 -7.75
C ARG A 16 8.41 2.60 -7.10
N VAL A 17 9.58 3.25 -7.02
CA VAL A 17 10.73 2.73 -6.23
C VAL A 17 10.58 3.13 -4.76
N SER A 18 10.65 2.18 -3.82
CA SER A 18 10.70 2.43 -2.37
C SER A 18 12.01 1.87 -1.80
N GLU A 19 12.51 2.46 -0.72
CA GLU A 19 13.67 1.95 0.02
C GLU A 19 13.26 0.97 1.14
N ASP A 20 11.97 0.93 1.44
CA ASP A 20 11.34 0.15 2.49
C ASP A 20 10.25 -0.78 1.95
N ILE A 21 10.00 -1.84 2.70
CA ILE A 21 8.85 -2.73 2.57
C ILE A 21 7.94 -2.45 3.77
N ASP A 22 6.83 -1.78 3.51
CA ASP A 22 5.72 -1.66 4.45
C ASP A 22 4.94 -2.98 4.46
N ALA A 23 4.95 -3.70 5.58
CA ALA A 23 4.15 -4.92 5.69
C ALA A 23 3.74 -5.26 7.11
N VAL A 24 2.57 -5.88 7.22
CA VAL A 24 2.09 -6.49 8.46
C VAL A 24 2.04 -8.01 8.35
N PHE A 25 2.21 -8.68 9.49
CA PHE A 25 2.14 -10.12 9.59
C PHE A 25 0.81 -10.55 10.23
N SER A 26 0.18 -11.58 9.67
CA SER A 26 -1.05 -12.16 10.20
C SER A 26 -0.88 -12.85 11.56
N ARG A 27 0.36 -12.98 12.03
CA ARG A 27 0.74 -13.54 13.32
C ARG A 27 1.91 -12.73 13.87
N ARG A 28 2.07 -12.76 15.19
CA ARG A 28 3.25 -12.19 15.84
C ARG A 28 4.50 -12.98 15.42
N ILE A 29 5.51 -12.28 14.91
CA ILE A 29 6.79 -12.87 14.50
C ILE A 29 7.90 -12.18 15.30
N LEU A 30 8.89 -12.97 15.71
CA LEU A 30 10.13 -12.44 16.27
C LEU A 30 11.19 -12.44 15.16
N LEU A 31 11.73 -11.26 14.88
CA LEU A 31 12.86 -11.08 13.97
C LEU A 31 14.09 -10.75 14.80
N ASN A 32 15.11 -11.60 14.70
CA ASN A 32 16.33 -11.46 15.50
C ASN A 32 17.18 -10.27 15.04
N ASP A 33 17.21 -10.03 13.74
CA ASP A 33 18.00 -8.98 13.09
C ASP A 33 17.09 -8.14 12.17
N ASP A 34 17.61 -6.98 11.75
CA ASP A 34 16.97 -6.18 10.72
C ASP A 34 16.99 -6.93 9.39
N ILE A 35 15.82 -7.02 8.75
CA ILE A 35 15.69 -7.64 7.43
C ILE A 35 16.01 -6.58 6.39
N GLN A 36 17.19 -6.68 5.79
CA GLN A 36 17.64 -5.79 4.73
C GLN A 36 18.41 -6.56 3.66
N VAL A 37 18.34 -6.08 2.43
CA VAL A 37 19.08 -6.63 1.29
C VAL A 37 19.71 -5.52 0.49
N SER A 38 21.01 -5.66 0.24
CA SER A 38 21.74 -4.79 -0.70
C SER A 38 21.65 -5.37 -2.10
N TYR A 39 21.32 -4.54 -3.09
CA TYR A 39 21.25 -4.96 -4.49
C TYR A 39 21.78 -3.86 -5.41
N ARG A 40 21.96 -4.18 -6.70
CA ARG A 40 22.24 -3.18 -7.74
C ARG A 40 20.98 -2.97 -8.58
N ASP A 41 20.57 -1.73 -8.75
CA ASP A 41 19.47 -1.40 -9.66
C ASP A 41 19.88 -1.54 -11.13
N ALA A 42 18.93 -1.29 -12.04
CA ALA A 42 19.16 -1.40 -13.48
C ALA A 42 20.29 -0.48 -14.00
N ASP A 43 20.59 0.61 -13.29
CA ASP A 43 21.67 1.55 -13.60
C ASP A 43 23.00 1.15 -12.93
N GLY A 44 23.04 -0.01 -12.23
CA GLY A 44 24.19 -0.51 -11.51
C GLY A 44 24.45 0.17 -10.17
N ARG A 45 23.57 1.08 -9.72
CA ARG A 45 23.73 1.81 -8.46
C ARG A 45 23.45 0.88 -7.29
N ALA A 46 24.27 0.99 -6.24
CA ALA A 46 24.04 0.26 -5.01
C ALA A 46 22.77 0.80 -4.32
N ARG A 47 21.86 -0.12 -3.97
CA ARG A 47 20.61 0.15 -3.27
C ARG A 47 20.52 -0.73 -2.04
N LEU A 48 19.80 -0.25 -1.04
CA LEU A 48 19.42 -0.99 0.14
C LEU A 48 17.89 -1.01 0.20
N LEU A 49 17.33 -2.19 0.43
CA LEU A 49 15.91 -2.38 0.68
C LEU A 49 15.77 -2.99 2.08
N TYR A 50 14.92 -2.43 2.93
CA TYR A 50 14.70 -2.92 4.29
C TYR A 50 13.22 -3.15 4.58
N LEU A 51 12.90 -4.04 5.51
CA LEU A 51 11.55 -4.19 6.05
C LEU A 51 11.32 -3.12 7.11
N ASP A 52 10.31 -2.26 6.96
CA ASP A 52 9.97 -1.30 8.00
C ASP A 52 9.31 -2.02 9.18
N ARG A 53 10.03 -2.08 10.30
CA ARG A 53 9.59 -2.72 11.54
C ARG A 53 8.58 -1.88 12.32
N ASN A 54 8.47 -0.60 11.99
CA ASN A 54 7.57 0.36 12.63
C ASN A 54 6.30 0.61 11.82
N TYR A 55 6.19 0.02 10.62
CA TYR A 55 4.98 0.10 9.83
C TYR A 55 3.80 -0.48 10.62
N ASN A 56 2.75 0.33 10.75
CA ASN A 56 1.51 -0.05 11.41
C ASN A 56 0.34 0.53 10.61
N ASP A 57 -0.48 -0.36 10.07
CA ASP A 57 -1.63 -0.02 9.25
C ASP A 57 -2.90 0.31 10.07
N THR A 58 -2.90 0.12 11.39
CA THR A 58 -4.03 0.50 12.26
C THR A 58 -4.15 2.00 12.48
N LEU A 59 -3.12 2.78 12.13
CA LEU A 59 -3.14 4.25 12.23
C LEU A 59 -3.57 4.92 10.91
N GLY A 60 -3.64 4.16 9.82
CA GLY A 60 -4.13 4.63 8.53
C GLY A 60 -5.64 4.45 8.37
N LEU A 61 -6.18 5.01 7.29
CA LEU A 61 -7.51 4.62 6.81
C LEU A 61 -7.36 3.28 6.07
N LEU A 62 -7.92 2.20 6.59
CA LEU A 62 -7.89 0.87 5.96
C LEU A 62 -9.26 0.21 6.11
N HIS A 63 -9.74 -0.42 5.05
CA HIS A 63 -11.00 -1.17 5.10
C HIS A 63 -10.81 -2.49 5.86
N GLU A 64 -11.82 -2.93 6.61
CA GLU A 64 -11.78 -4.17 7.42
C GLU A 64 -11.46 -5.43 6.58
N ASP A 65 -12.03 -5.52 5.38
CA ASP A 65 -11.78 -6.63 4.45
C ASP A 65 -10.47 -6.51 3.62
N ALA A 66 -9.66 -5.46 3.80
CA ALA A 66 -8.52 -5.19 2.92
C ALA A 66 -7.48 -6.32 2.87
N TYR A 67 -7.34 -7.09 3.95
CA TYR A 67 -6.48 -8.27 3.97
C TYR A 67 -7.07 -9.46 3.22
N GLU A 68 -8.39 -9.66 3.30
CA GLU A 68 -9.08 -10.72 2.56
C GLU A 68 -9.03 -10.44 1.05
N ASP A 69 -9.25 -9.18 0.67
CA ASP A 69 -9.22 -8.69 -0.71
C ASP A 69 -7.82 -8.54 -1.30
N SER A 70 -6.78 -8.68 -0.47
CA SER A 70 -5.39 -8.63 -0.92
C SER A 70 -5.08 -9.71 -1.98
N ARG A 71 -4.08 -9.47 -2.82
CA ARG A 71 -3.70 -10.36 -3.94
C ARG A 71 -2.43 -11.12 -3.62
N PRO A 72 -2.35 -12.44 -3.89
CA PRO A 72 -1.13 -13.21 -3.67
C PRO A 72 -0.01 -12.75 -4.61
N VAL A 73 1.22 -12.73 -4.08
CA VAL A 73 2.43 -12.37 -4.81
C VAL A 73 3.30 -13.61 -4.90
N THR A 74 3.61 -14.04 -6.13
CA THR A 74 4.52 -15.16 -6.35
C THR A 74 5.95 -14.66 -6.35
N ILE A 75 6.75 -15.11 -5.37
CA ILE A 75 8.17 -14.77 -5.27
C ILE A 75 8.99 -16.02 -5.60
N PRO A 76 9.85 -16.00 -6.63
CA PRO A 76 10.72 -17.12 -6.94
C PRO A 76 11.55 -17.57 -5.74
N GLY A 77 11.53 -18.87 -5.44
CA GLY A 77 12.28 -19.45 -4.31
C GLY A 77 11.58 -19.36 -2.95
N VAL A 78 10.40 -18.75 -2.85
CA VAL A 78 9.61 -18.70 -1.60
C VAL A 78 8.51 -19.76 -1.63
N ASP A 79 8.47 -20.61 -0.61
CA ASP A 79 7.37 -21.56 -0.41
C ASP A 79 6.18 -20.84 0.27
N PRO A 80 5.02 -20.72 -0.39
CA PRO A 80 3.85 -20.05 0.18
C PRO A 80 3.31 -20.75 1.45
N ARG A 81 3.66 -22.02 1.69
CA ARG A 81 3.32 -22.73 2.93
C ARG A 81 4.13 -22.25 4.12
N THR A 82 5.31 -21.67 3.89
CA THR A 82 6.16 -21.08 4.92
C THR A 82 5.77 -19.63 5.15
N ILE A 83 5.66 -18.85 4.08
CA ILE A 83 5.20 -17.47 4.13
C ILE A 83 4.41 -17.13 2.88
N GLU A 84 3.12 -16.88 3.07
CA GLU A 84 2.28 -16.33 2.02
C GLU A 84 2.47 -14.82 1.97
N VAL A 85 2.96 -14.30 0.84
CA VAL A 85 3.10 -12.87 0.58
C VAL A 85 1.91 -12.40 -0.23
N ARG A 86 1.24 -11.37 0.26
CA ARG A 86 0.08 -10.76 -0.40
C ARG A 86 0.29 -9.26 -0.47
N ALA A 87 -0.17 -8.60 -1.51
CA ALA A 87 -0.19 -7.14 -1.61
C ALA A 87 -1.64 -6.65 -1.47
N LEU A 88 -1.87 -5.55 -0.77
CA LEU A 88 -3.21 -4.95 -0.69
C LEU A 88 -3.81 -4.76 -2.09
N ALA A 89 -5.13 -4.90 -2.24
CA ALA A 89 -5.77 -4.58 -3.51
C ALA A 89 -5.52 -3.10 -3.88
N PRO A 90 -5.46 -2.74 -5.17
CA PRO A 90 -5.17 -1.35 -5.55
C PRO A 90 -6.09 -0.32 -4.92
N VAL A 91 -7.39 -0.64 -4.79
CA VAL A 91 -8.36 0.26 -4.15
C VAL A 91 -8.06 0.45 -2.66
N ASP A 92 -7.71 -0.63 -1.94
CA ASP A 92 -7.36 -0.56 -0.52
C ASP A 92 -6.03 0.16 -0.31
N LEU A 93 -5.05 -0.07 -1.19
CA LEU A 93 -3.77 0.65 -1.19
C LEU A 93 -3.96 2.16 -1.44
N ALA A 94 -4.92 2.54 -2.28
CA ALA A 94 -5.30 3.94 -2.45
C ALA A 94 -5.97 4.49 -1.19
N VAL A 95 -6.81 3.70 -0.52
CA VAL A 95 -7.48 4.07 0.73
C VAL A 95 -6.46 4.34 1.85
N THR A 96 -5.39 3.54 1.98
CA THR A 96 -4.32 3.77 2.99
C THR A 96 -3.61 5.11 2.86
N LYS A 97 -3.73 5.76 1.69
CA LYS A 97 -3.07 7.03 1.37
C LYS A 97 -3.90 8.25 1.69
N LEU A 98 -5.20 8.10 1.97
CA LEU A 98 -6.15 9.21 2.13
C LEU A 98 -6.06 9.92 3.49
N ALA A 99 -5.62 9.21 4.53
CA ALA A 99 -5.46 9.77 5.87
C ALA A 99 -4.30 10.79 5.93
N ARG A 100 -3.16 10.45 5.33
CA ARG A 100 -1.98 11.32 5.27
C ARG A 100 -2.05 12.29 4.10
N PHE A 101 -2.47 11.80 2.93
CA PHE A 101 -2.72 12.55 1.69
C PHE A 101 -1.62 13.55 1.28
N SER A 102 -0.36 13.17 1.49
CA SER A 102 0.83 13.92 1.09
C SER A 102 0.97 14.03 -0.44
N GLU A 103 1.93 14.81 -0.92
CA GLU A 103 2.23 14.91 -2.36
C GLU A 103 2.58 13.55 -2.98
N GLN A 104 3.36 12.73 -2.27
CA GLN A 104 3.71 11.36 -2.65
C GLN A 104 2.45 10.48 -2.73
N ASP A 105 1.54 10.60 -1.75
CA ASP A 105 0.30 9.83 -1.71
C ASP A 105 -0.63 10.17 -2.88
N ARG A 106 -0.72 11.45 -3.25
CA ARG A 106 -1.46 11.91 -4.43
C ARG A 106 -0.85 11.36 -5.71
N ALA A 107 0.47 11.43 -5.86
CA ALA A 107 1.17 10.90 -7.02
C ALA A 107 0.96 9.39 -7.17
N ASP A 108 0.96 8.64 -6.06
CA ASP A 108 0.69 7.20 -6.06
C ASP A 108 -0.76 6.89 -6.46
N ILE A 109 -1.75 7.67 -5.98
CA ILE A 109 -3.16 7.54 -6.38
C ILE A 109 -3.32 7.83 -7.88
N GLU A 110 -2.70 8.90 -8.39
CA GLU A 110 -2.71 9.22 -9.82
C GLU A 110 -2.05 8.12 -10.66
N LEU A 111 -0.95 7.54 -10.19
CA LEU A 111 -0.28 6.44 -10.87
C LEU A 111 -1.18 5.21 -10.98
N MET A 112 -1.88 4.85 -9.89
CA MET A 112 -2.88 3.78 -9.91
C MET A 112 -4.05 4.08 -10.86
N ALA A 113 -4.50 5.33 -10.90
CA ALA A 113 -5.57 5.77 -11.79
C ALA A 113 -5.17 5.69 -13.27
N LYS A 114 -3.98 6.17 -13.61
CA LYS A 114 -3.40 6.13 -14.97
C LYS A 114 -3.14 4.70 -15.44
N ALA A 115 -2.78 3.80 -14.53
CA ALA A 115 -2.62 2.38 -14.81
C ALA A 115 -3.96 1.62 -14.92
N GLY A 116 -5.11 2.28 -14.72
CA GLY A 116 -6.42 1.66 -14.76
C GLY A 116 -6.72 0.71 -13.59
N LEU A 117 -5.97 0.82 -12.49
CA LEU A 117 -6.07 -0.08 -11.34
C LEU A 117 -7.20 0.30 -10.37
N ILE A 118 -7.63 1.57 -10.39
CA ILE A 118 -8.68 2.11 -9.53
C ILE A 118 -9.63 3.01 -10.35
N GLU A 119 -10.83 3.22 -9.85
CA GLU A 119 -11.81 4.17 -10.40
C GLU A 119 -12.36 5.05 -9.29
N SER A 120 -12.82 6.26 -9.62
CA SER A 120 -13.33 7.22 -8.61
C SER A 120 -14.49 6.63 -7.82
N ALA A 121 -15.44 5.96 -8.50
CA ALA A 121 -16.60 5.37 -7.85
C ALA A 121 -16.21 4.26 -6.84
N SER A 122 -15.30 3.37 -7.21
CA SER A 122 -14.84 2.28 -6.33
C SER A 122 -13.98 2.80 -5.18
N LEU A 123 -13.08 3.76 -5.44
CA LEU A 123 -12.30 4.43 -4.41
C LEU A 123 -13.19 5.14 -3.39
N ARG A 124 -14.17 5.93 -3.87
CA ARG A 124 -15.11 6.65 -3.01
C ARG A 124 -15.88 5.69 -2.12
N LYS A 125 -16.47 4.65 -2.70
CA LYS A 125 -17.25 3.65 -1.96
C LYS A 125 -16.39 3.03 -0.87
N ARG A 126 -15.23 2.48 -1.26
CA ARG A 126 -14.34 1.76 -0.34
C ARG A 126 -13.80 2.66 0.78
N ALA A 127 -13.44 3.90 0.47
CA ALA A 127 -12.98 4.85 1.47
C ALA A 127 -14.07 5.20 2.49
N ASN A 128 -15.32 5.37 2.05
CA ASN A 128 -16.43 5.65 2.97
C ASN A 128 -16.75 4.47 3.87
N GLU A 129 -16.68 3.24 3.35
CA GLU A 129 -16.84 2.02 4.15
C GLU A 129 -15.75 1.92 5.25
N ALA A 130 -14.52 2.30 4.93
CA ALA A 130 -13.40 2.33 5.87
C ALA A 130 -13.50 3.41 6.98
N LEU A 131 -14.31 4.47 6.79
CA LEU A 131 -14.41 5.56 7.78
C LEU A 131 -14.93 5.08 9.14
N GLY A 132 -15.75 4.03 9.18
CA GLY A 132 -16.32 3.49 10.42
C GLY A 132 -15.26 2.95 11.39
N GLY A 133 -14.13 2.47 10.87
CA GLY A 133 -13.01 1.96 11.66
C GLY A 133 -11.87 2.96 11.88
N TYR A 134 -11.94 4.15 11.27
CA TYR A 134 -10.83 5.10 11.31
C TYR A 134 -10.77 5.89 12.62
N VAL A 135 -9.58 5.93 13.21
CA VAL A 135 -9.29 6.72 14.42
C VAL A 135 -8.46 7.94 14.03
N GLY A 136 -9.12 9.08 13.81
CA GLY A 136 -8.48 10.33 13.43
C GLY A 136 -9.50 11.42 13.06
N ASP A 137 -9.04 12.45 12.34
CA ASP A 137 -9.89 13.54 11.87
C ASP A 137 -10.69 13.11 10.63
N LEU A 138 -11.98 12.80 10.82
CA LEU A 138 -12.88 12.36 9.74
C LEU A 138 -13.16 13.46 8.71
N ASP A 139 -13.16 14.73 9.09
CA ASP A 139 -13.49 15.83 8.17
C ASP A 139 -12.32 16.11 7.24
N SER A 140 -11.09 16.03 7.76
CA SER A 140 -9.87 16.04 6.96
C SER A 140 -9.86 14.89 5.93
N VAL A 141 -10.15 13.66 6.37
CA VAL A 141 -10.17 12.48 5.49
C VAL A 141 -11.27 12.57 4.43
N ARG A 142 -12.47 13.05 4.77
CA ARG A 142 -13.54 13.29 3.79
C ARG A 142 -13.11 14.26 2.70
N THR A 143 -12.40 15.32 3.07
CA THR A 143 -11.83 16.28 2.11
C THR A 143 -10.81 15.60 1.20
N SER A 144 -9.92 14.78 1.76
CA SER A 144 -8.95 13.98 0.99
C SER A 144 -9.64 13.01 0.02
N ILE A 145 -10.73 12.35 0.45
CA ILE A 145 -11.54 11.46 -0.41
C ILE A 145 -12.07 12.24 -1.61
N GLU A 146 -12.67 13.41 -1.40
CA GLU A 146 -13.23 14.22 -2.49
C GLU A 146 -12.16 14.65 -3.50
N ILE A 147 -11.01 15.12 -3.01
CA ILE A 147 -9.89 15.53 -3.88
C ILE A 147 -9.34 14.34 -4.65
N ALA A 148 -9.10 13.20 -3.97
CA ALA A 148 -8.60 11.98 -4.60
C ALA A 148 -9.55 11.49 -5.71
N CYS A 149 -10.87 11.52 -5.48
CA CYS A 149 -11.85 11.13 -6.49
C CYS A 149 -11.77 12.01 -7.74
N ARG A 150 -11.63 13.34 -7.58
CA ARG A 150 -11.45 14.27 -8.71
C ARG A 150 -10.14 14.02 -9.46
N LEU A 151 -9.06 13.69 -8.75
CA LEU A 151 -7.78 13.32 -9.37
C LEU A 151 -7.93 12.05 -10.22
N VAL A 152 -8.68 11.06 -9.73
CA VAL A 152 -8.94 9.82 -10.48
C VAL A 152 -9.88 10.05 -11.67
N GLU A 153 -10.82 10.99 -11.59
CA GLU A 153 -11.74 11.35 -12.69
C GLU A 153 -11.06 12.13 -13.82
N ALA A 154 -10.06 12.96 -13.51
CA ALA A 154 -9.36 13.80 -14.47
C ALA A 154 -8.36 13.05 -15.37
N ARG A 155 -8.43 11.71 -15.40
CA ARG A 155 -7.52 10.80 -16.12
C ARG A 155 -7.81 10.69 -17.62
#